data_AF-A0A2A9N911-F1
#
_entry.id   AF-A0A2A9N911-F1
#
_cell.length_a   1.000
_cell.length_b   1.000
_cell.length_c   1.000
_cell.angle_alpha   90.00
_cell.angle_beta   90.00
_cell.angle_gamma   90.00
#
_symmetry.space_group_name_H-M   'P 1'
#
loop_
_entity.id
_entity.type
_entity.pdbx_description
1 polymer ?
#
loop_
_entity_poly.entity_id
_entity_poly.type
_entity_poly.pdbx_seq_one_letter_code
_entity_poly.pdbx_strand_id
1 'polypeptide(L)'
;MSFRSKKELLQILADLVQVHKKLTEKELLHRDINIKNLMMTCDGPNYRGLLIDFDYMAIMSELLKDTQAGTIPFMSADALDGRKPHKPADDLESFFYVLIFICLEYSGPGHERNWDHSRDIVWDIYKTRPNCWLLGDDFTSLAAAKSHTMAKAERFQEDVLDELPPYFKELSPCLMSLWRALFRSDEAITHNIFTAVSRGQQQQHAAAS
;
A
#
# COMPACT_ATOMS: atom_id res chain seq x y z
N MET A 1 1.96 -10.25 -8.64
CA MET A 1 0.61 -9.72 -9.02
C MET A 1 0.65 -9.38 -10.51
N SER A 2 -0.38 -9.71 -11.30
CA SER A 2 -0.37 -9.50 -12.76
C SER A 2 -1.45 -8.49 -13.16
N PHE A 3 -1.06 -7.28 -13.57
CA PHE A 3 -1.94 -6.23 -14.09
C PHE A 3 -1.46 -5.82 -15.48
N ARG A 4 -2.35 -5.33 -16.35
CA ARG A 4 -2.09 -4.92 -17.74
C ARG A 4 -1.77 -3.44 -17.88
N SER A 5 -2.13 -2.63 -16.88
CA SER A 5 -1.87 -1.19 -16.89
C SER A 5 -1.90 -0.59 -15.48
N LYS A 6 -1.35 0.62 -15.31
CA LYS A 6 -1.52 1.44 -14.11
C LYS A 6 -3.00 1.62 -13.72
N LYS A 7 -3.87 1.87 -14.71
CA LYS A 7 -5.32 2.03 -14.50
C LYS A 7 -5.92 0.75 -13.89
N GLU A 8 -5.54 -0.40 -14.42
CA GLU A 8 -5.99 -1.69 -13.91
C GLU A 8 -5.43 -1.97 -12.52
N LEU A 9 -4.15 -1.67 -12.25
CA LEU A 9 -3.58 -1.77 -10.90
C LEU A 9 -4.39 -0.97 -9.88
N LEU A 10 -4.71 0.29 -10.18
CA LEU A 10 -5.53 1.13 -9.31
C LEU A 10 -6.97 0.62 -9.19
N GLN A 11 -7.52 0.00 -10.24
CA GLN A 11 -8.84 -0.62 -10.19
C GLN A 11 -8.86 -1.83 -9.26
N ILE A 12 -7.86 -2.70 -9.36
CA ILE A 12 -7.73 -3.89 -8.51
C ILE A 12 -7.59 -3.45 -7.05
N LEU A 13 -6.74 -2.45 -6.78
CA LEU A 13 -6.58 -1.90 -5.44
C LEU A 13 -7.91 -1.33 -4.89
N ALA A 14 -8.65 -0.58 -5.70
CA ALA A 14 -9.97 -0.08 -5.32
C ALA A 14 -10.95 -1.23 -5.03
N ASP A 15 -10.95 -2.30 -5.82
CA ASP A 15 -11.81 -3.46 -5.59
C ASP A 15 -11.46 -4.17 -4.28
N LEU A 16 -10.17 -4.33 -3.98
CA LEU A 16 -9.68 -4.92 -2.72
C LEU A 16 -10.08 -4.08 -1.51
N VAL A 17 -9.94 -2.76 -1.59
CA VAL A 17 -10.39 -1.84 -0.54
C VAL A 17 -11.90 -1.94 -0.33
N GLN A 18 -12.69 -2.18 -1.38
CA GLN A 18 -14.13 -2.42 -1.25
C GLN A 18 -14.46 -3.78 -0.62
N VAL A 19 -13.66 -4.82 -0.88
CA VAL A 19 -13.78 -6.10 -0.15
C VAL A 19 -13.47 -5.88 1.32
N HIS A 20 -12.37 -5.20 1.64
CA HIS A 20 -12.00 -4.86 3.01
C HIS A 20 -13.09 -4.02 3.70
N LYS A 21 -13.73 -3.08 3.01
CA LYS A 21 -14.87 -2.32 3.53
C LYS A 21 -15.99 -3.22 4.04
N LYS A 22 -16.38 -4.22 3.23
CA LYS A 22 -17.44 -5.19 3.61
C LYS A 22 -17.05 -6.05 4.81
N LEU A 23 -15.76 -6.33 5.02
CA LEU A 23 -15.28 -7.00 6.23
C LEU A 23 -15.43 -6.07 7.44
N THR A 24 -15.03 -4.80 7.30
CA THR A 24 -15.12 -3.84 8.40
C THR A 24 -16.56 -3.52 8.81
N GLU A 25 -17.50 -3.55 7.87
CA GLU A 25 -18.95 -3.43 8.14
C GLU A 25 -19.51 -4.62 8.94
N LYS A 26 -18.78 -5.75 8.99
CA LYS A 26 -19.06 -6.93 9.81
C LYS A 26 -18.19 -6.99 11.06
N GLU A 27 -17.54 -5.88 11.43
CA GLU A 27 -16.61 -5.78 12.55
C GLU A 27 -15.38 -6.71 12.44
N LEU A 28 -14.99 -7.07 11.22
CA LEU A 28 -13.82 -7.90 10.93
C LEU A 28 -12.67 -7.06 10.36
N LEU A 29 -11.46 -7.33 10.84
CA LEU A 29 -10.20 -6.79 10.31
C LEU A 29 -9.35 -7.89 9.71
N HIS A 30 -8.62 -7.58 8.64
CA HIS A 30 -7.75 -8.55 7.98
C HIS A 30 -6.40 -8.69 8.68
N ARG A 31 -5.79 -7.55 9.04
CA ARG A 31 -4.51 -7.43 9.77
C ARG A 31 -3.27 -7.94 9.07
N ASP A 32 -3.41 -8.71 7.98
CA ASP A 32 -2.28 -9.12 7.14
C ASP A 32 -2.48 -8.77 5.66
N ILE A 33 -2.62 -7.47 5.37
CA ILE A 33 -2.65 -6.98 3.99
C ILE A 33 -1.23 -6.97 3.42
N ASN A 34 -0.94 -7.91 2.52
CA ASN A 34 0.34 -8.02 1.82
C ASN A 34 0.15 -8.46 0.36
N ILE A 35 1.18 -8.32 -0.48
CA ILE A 35 1.11 -8.61 -1.92
C ILE A 35 0.63 -10.04 -2.23
N LYS A 36 0.98 -11.03 -1.41
CA LYS A 36 0.61 -12.44 -1.62
C LYS A 36 -0.87 -12.69 -1.33
N ASN A 37 -1.45 -11.89 -0.45
CA ASN A 37 -2.85 -11.98 -0.06
C ASN A 37 -3.78 -11.21 -1.02
N LEU A 38 -3.22 -10.49 -2.00
CA LEU A 38 -3.95 -9.83 -3.06
C LEU A 38 -4.03 -10.71 -4.31
N MET A 39 -5.15 -11.41 -4.46
CA MET A 39 -5.46 -12.19 -5.66
C MET A 39 -6.32 -11.42 -6.65
N MET A 40 -6.42 -11.97 -7.87
CA MET A 40 -7.27 -11.45 -8.93
C MET A 40 -8.10 -12.58 -9.52
N THR A 41 -9.37 -12.32 -9.82
CA THR A 41 -10.21 -13.27 -10.56
C THR A 41 -9.69 -13.43 -11.99
N CYS A 42 -9.49 -14.66 -12.47
CA CYS A 42 -9.21 -14.93 -13.88
C CYS A 42 -10.48 -15.11 -14.74
N ASP A 43 -11.66 -14.96 -14.14
CA ASP A 43 -12.94 -15.27 -14.77
C ASP A 43 -13.51 -14.06 -15.52
N GLY A 44 -13.09 -13.87 -16.77
CA GLY A 44 -13.68 -12.93 -17.73
C GLY A 44 -12.82 -11.71 -18.07
N PRO A 45 -13.35 -10.73 -18.84
CA PRO A 45 -12.57 -9.61 -19.37
C PRO A 45 -12.14 -8.57 -18.31
N ASN A 46 -12.78 -8.58 -17.14
CA ASN A 46 -12.58 -7.63 -16.06
C ASN A 46 -12.02 -8.35 -14.82
N TYR A 47 -10.71 -8.26 -14.61
CA TYR A 47 -10.09 -8.74 -13.38
C TYR A 47 -10.64 -7.96 -12.19
N ARG A 48 -11.06 -8.67 -11.13
CA ARG A 48 -11.46 -8.08 -9.85
C ARG A 48 -10.48 -8.50 -8.78
N GLY A 49 -10.18 -7.59 -7.86
CA GLY A 49 -9.38 -7.88 -6.68
C GLY A 49 -10.09 -8.82 -5.71
N LEU A 50 -9.37 -9.80 -5.20
CA LEU A 50 -9.79 -10.73 -4.16
C LEU A 50 -8.80 -10.69 -3.01
N LEU A 51 -9.32 -10.55 -1.80
CA LEU A 51 -8.52 -10.65 -0.59
C LEU A 51 -8.63 -12.09 -0.07
N ILE A 52 -7.48 -12.73 0.16
CA ILE A 52 -7.36 -14.11 0.65
C ILE A 52 -6.55 -14.14 1.94
N ASP A 53 -6.47 -15.33 2.54
CA ASP A 53 -5.68 -15.62 3.73
C ASP A 53 -6.11 -14.82 4.97
N PHE A 54 -7.01 -15.43 5.75
CA PHE A 54 -7.68 -14.81 6.88
C PHE A 54 -7.14 -15.31 8.24
N ASP A 55 -5.95 -15.91 8.26
CA ASP A 55 -5.38 -16.50 9.48
C ASP A 55 -5.12 -15.46 10.59
N TYR A 56 -4.89 -14.20 10.22
CA TYR A 56 -4.73 -13.08 11.15
C TYR A 56 -6.02 -12.29 11.42
N MET A 57 -7.14 -12.71 10.83
CA MET A 57 -8.43 -12.01 10.96
C MET A 57 -8.86 -11.96 12.43
N ALA A 58 -9.41 -10.82 12.82
CA ALA A 58 -9.91 -10.62 14.17
C ALA A 58 -11.20 -9.80 14.18
N ILE A 59 -12.02 -10.05 15.20
CA ILE A 59 -13.18 -9.24 15.52
C ILE A 59 -12.68 -7.98 16.23
N MET A 60 -13.09 -6.80 15.74
CA MET A 60 -12.60 -5.51 16.24
C MET A 60 -12.81 -5.33 17.75
N SER A 61 -13.94 -5.79 18.29
CA SER A 61 -14.27 -5.71 19.71
C SER A 61 -13.40 -6.62 20.59
N GLU A 62 -12.75 -7.63 20.02
CA GLU A 62 -11.92 -8.60 20.73
C GLU A 62 -10.42 -8.25 20.66
N LEU A 63 -10.06 -7.20 19.91
CA LEU A 63 -8.66 -6.81 19.77
C LEU A 63 -8.10 -6.20 21.05
N LEU A 64 -7.03 -6.81 21.53
CA LEU A 64 -6.23 -6.33 22.65
C LEU A 64 -5.02 -5.52 22.16
N LYS A 65 -4.43 -4.74 23.08
CA LYS A 65 -3.12 -4.11 22.90
C LYS A 65 -2.04 -5.19 22.72
N ASP A 66 -0.92 -4.83 22.08
CA ASP A 66 0.24 -5.70 21.82
C ASP A 66 -0.01 -6.89 20.89
N THR A 67 -1.05 -6.81 20.05
CA THR A 67 -1.34 -7.80 19.02
C THR A 67 -0.67 -7.43 17.68
N GLN A 68 0.64 -7.17 17.72
CA GLN A 68 1.46 -6.98 16.51
C GLN A 68 1.32 -8.22 15.62
N ALA A 69 0.70 -8.03 14.46
CA ALA A 69 0.43 -9.09 13.51
C ALA A 69 0.51 -8.55 12.09
N GLY A 70 0.81 -9.45 11.16
CA GLY A 70 0.92 -9.16 9.74
C GLY A 70 2.35 -9.17 9.23
N THR A 71 2.49 -8.86 7.95
CA THR A 71 3.75 -8.91 7.23
C THR A 71 4.50 -7.58 7.36
N ILE A 72 5.64 -7.60 8.07
CA ILE A 72 6.40 -6.43 8.53
C ILE A 72 6.51 -5.25 7.53
N PRO A 73 6.96 -5.44 6.28
CA PRO A 73 7.06 -4.35 5.30
C PRO A 73 5.75 -3.57 5.08
N PHE A 74 4.61 -4.23 5.26
CA PHE A 74 3.29 -3.69 4.96
C PHE A 74 2.52 -3.26 6.21
N MET A 75 3.00 -3.56 7.42
CA MET A 75 2.35 -3.10 8.64
C MET A 75 2.35 -1.56 8.73
N SER A 76 1.28 -1.00 9.30
CA SER A 76 1.20 0.43 9.63
C SER A 76 2.20 0.81 10.72
N ALA A 77 2.56 2.08 10.80
CA ALA A 77 3.43 2.56 11.89
C ALA A 77 2.80 2.32 13.28
N ASP A 78 1.49 2.53 13.42
CA ASP A 78 0.74 2.26 14.65
C ASP A 78 0.69 0.74 14.97
N ALA A 79 0.52 -0.11 13.95
CA ALA A 79 0.51 -1.58 14.13
C ALA A 79 1.89 -2.11 14.53
N LEU A 80 2.96 -1.54 13.98
CA LEU A 80 4.34 -1.83 14.42
C LEU A 80 4.61 -1.31 15.83
N ASP A 81 4.04 -0.18 16.25
CA ASP A 81 4.19 0.33 17.60
C ASP A 81 3.45 -0.51 18.66
N GLY A 82 2.36 -1.21 18.27
CA GLY A 82 1.67 -2.21 19.10
C GLY A 82 0.88 -1.68 20.31
N ARG A 83 1.08 -0.41 20.70
CA ARG A 83 0.45 0.19 21.89
C ARG A 83 -1.05 0.43 21.76
N LYS A 84 -1.60 0.43 20.55
CA LYS A 84 -3.03 0.60 20.25
C LYS A 84 -3.58 -0.66 19.57
N PRO A 85 -4.86 -1.01 19.79
CA PRO A 85 -5.51 -2.04 18.99
C PRO A 85 -5.48 -1.68 17.51
N HIS A 86 -5.34 -2.69 16.67
CA HIS A 86 -5.40 -2.56 15.20
C HIS A 86 -6.78 -2.01 14.80
N LYS A 87 -6.81 -1.09 13.84
CA LYS A 87 -8.03 -0.42 13.34
C LYS A 87 -8.13 -0.52 11.82
N PRO A 88 -9.30 -0.25 11.22
CA PRO A 88 -9.45 -0.24 9.76
C PRO A 88 -8.43 0.65 9.02
N ALA A 89 -8.02 1.76 9.65
CA ALA A 89 -7.03 2.67 9.09
C ALA A 89 -5.64 2.03 8.97
N ASP A 90 -5.29 1.06 9.82
CA ASP A 90 -4.01 0.34 9.73
C ASP A 90 -3.98 -0.56 8.49
N ASP A 91 -5.06 -1.31 8.23
CA ASP A 91 -5.19 -2.12 6.99
C ASP A 91 -5.21 -1.21 5.73
N LEU A 92 -5.79 -0.01 5.81
CA LEU A 92 -5.74 0.97 4.71
C LEU A 92 -4.32 1.53 4.48
N GLU A 93 -3.54 1.77 5.54
CA GLU A 93 -2.13 2.12 5.42
C GLU A 93 -1.32 0.97 4.78
N SER A 94 -1.64 -0.27 5.13
CA SER A 94 -1.03 -1.45 4.50
C SER A 94 -1.31 -1.55 3.00
N PHE A 95 -2.55 -1.27 2.55
CA PHE A 95 -2.85 -1.18 1.12
C PHE A 95 -1.99 -0.13 0.40
N PHE A 96 -1.70 0.99 1.06
CA PHE A 96 -0.83 2.02 0.52
C PHE A 96 0.63 1.56 0.42
N TYR A 97 1.16 0.88 1.44
CA TYR A 97 2.50 0.28 1.36
C TYR A 97 2.59 -0.78 0.27
N VAL A 98 1.56 -1.62 0.11
CA VAL A 98 1.52 -2.61 -0.97
C VAL A 98 1.56 -1.93 -2.35
N LEU A 99 0.81 -0.85 -2.54
CA LEU A 99 0.86 -0.08 -3.80
C LEU A 99 2.26 0.47 -4.06
N ILE A 100 2.90 1.07 -3.05
CA ILE A 100 4.30 1.56 -3.17
C ILE A 100 5.23 0.42 -3.58
N PHE A 101 5.12 -0.72 -2.91
CA PHE A 101 5.98 -1.87 -3.15
C PHE A 101 5.83 -2.40 -4.58
N ILE A 102 4.60 -2.52 -5.09
CA ILE A 102 4.34 -2.89 -6.48
C ILE A 102 4.98 -1.86 -7.44
N CYS A 103 4.88 -0.57 -7.13
CA CYS A 103 5.48 0.47 -7.96
C CYS A 103 7.02 0.44 -7.95
N LEU A 104 7.65 -0.05 -6.88
CA LEU A 104 9.11 -0.17 -6.78
C LEU A 104 9.65 -1.43 -7.46
N GLU A 105 9.00 -2.57 -7.21
CA GLU A 105 9.46 -3.92 -7.61
C GLU A 105 9.15 -4.29 -9.06
N TYR A 106 8.33 -3.51 -9.76
CA TYR A 106 7.94 -3.81 -11.14
C TYR A 106 8.36 -2.68 -12.08
N SER A 107 8.82 -3.04 -13.28
CA SER A 107 9.05 -2.07 -14.36
C SER A 107 7.82 -1.88 -15.24
N GLY A 108 6.77 -2.68 -15.04
CA GLY A 108 5.50 -2.58 -15.75
C GLY A 108 4.66 -3.87 -15.64
N PRO A 109 3.58 -3.96 -16.43
CA PRO A 109 2.72 -5.14 -16.53
C PRO A 109 3.50 -6.44 -16.73
N GLY A 110 3.43 -7.35 -15.75
CA GLY A 110 4.07 -8.67 -15.85
C GLY A 110 5.60 -8.66 -15.86
N HIS A 111 6.24 -7.53 -15.55
CA HIS A 111 7.70 -7.40 -15.56
C HIS A 111 8.22 -6.94 -14.20
N GLU A 112 8.80 -7.88 -13.45
CA GLU A 112 9.62 -7.56 -12.28
C GLU A 112 10.79 -6.67 -12.69
N ARG A 113 11.15 -5.74 -11.82
CA ARG A 113 12.27 -4.82 -12.04
C ARG A 113 13.55 -5.59 -11.75
N ASN A 114 14.40 -5.72 -12.77
CA ASN A 114 15.71 -6.38 -12.62
C ASN A 114 16.89 -5.39 -12.69
N TRP A 115 16.63 -4.13 -13.07
CA TRP A 115 17.66 -3.11 -13.23
C TRP A 115 17.21 -1.75 -12.68
N ASP A 116 18.15 -1.02 -12.09
CA ASP A 116 18.00 0.39 -11.72
C ASP A 116 18.74 1.28 -12.72
N HIS A 117 18.01 1.90 -13.63
CA HIS A 117 18.58 2.79 -14.63
C HIS A 117 19.16 4.09 -14.06
N SER A 118 18.69 4.54 -12.89
CA SER A 118 19.18 5.78 -12.28
C SER A 118 20.56 5.60 -11.62
N ARG A 119 20.79 4.41 -11.08
CA ARG A 119 22.02 4.04 -10.37
C ARG A 119 22.96 3.17 -11.20
N ASP A 120 22.51 2.70 -12.35
CA ASP A 120 23.23 1.79 -13.26
C ASP A 120 23.69 0.49 -12.57
N ILE A 121 22.77 -0.14 -11.84
CA ILE A 121 23.01 -1.38 -11.09
C ILE A 121 21.87 -2.39 -11.26
N VAL A 122 22.15 -3.65 -10.94
CA VAL A 122 21.11 -4.68 -10.74
C VAL A 122 20.14 -4.21 -9.65
N TRP A 123 18.85 -4.37 -9.92
CA TRP A 123 17.80 -3.98 -8.98
C TRP A 123 17.91 -4.77 -7.67
N ASP A 124 17.77 -4.04 -6.58
CA ASP A 124 17.74 -4.57 -5.24
C ASP A 124 16.97 -3.57 -4.36
N ILE A 125 15.82 -3.99 -3.86
CA ILE A 125 14.98 -3.13 -3.02
C ILE A 125 15.70 -2.72 -1.73
N TYR A 126 16.65 -3.51 -1.24
CA TYR A 126 17.44 -3.18 -0.05
C TYR A 126 18.43 -2.04 -0.31
N LYS A 127 18.67 -1.66 -1.56
CA LYS A 127 19.50 -0.50 -1.96
C LYS A 127 18.69 0.76 -2.24
N THR A 128 17.39 0.75 -1.96
CA THR A 128 16.50 1.91 -2.07
C THR A 128 16.45 2.69 -0.76
N ARG A 129 16.01 3.95 -0.80
CA ARG A 129 15.76 4.74 0.41
C ARG A 129 14.76 4.10 1.39
N PRO A 130 13.67 3.43 0.96
CA PRO A 130 12.75 2.72 1.86
C PRO A 130 13.30 1.44 2.49
N ASN A 131 14.58 1.09 2.32
CA ASN A 131 15.14 -0.14 2.89
C ASN A 131 15.00 -0.24 4.43
N CYS A 132 14.88 0.89 5.12
CA CYS A 132 14.69 0.98 6.56
C CYS A 132 13.32 0.47 7.00
N TRP A 133 12.37 0.27 6.07
CA TRP A 133 11.10 -0.41 6.32
C TRP A 133 11.22 -1.94 6.23
N LEU A 134 12.34 -2.44 5.71
CA LEU A 134 12.62 -3.86 5.47
C LEU A 134 13.67 -4.42 6.42
N LEU A 135 14.66 -3.60 6.79
CA LEU A 135 15.88 -3.99 7.50
C LEU A 135 15.98 -3.40 8.91
N GLY A 136 14.90 -2.87 9.47
CA GLY A 136 14.91 -2.38 10.85
C GLY A 136 15.16 -3.53 11.85
N ASP A 137 15.97 -3.25 12.87
CA ASP A 137 16.39 -4.24 13.88
C ASP A 137 15.22 -4.71 14.76
N ASP A 138 14.23 -3.83 14.96
CA ASP A 138 13.03 -4.10 15.76
C ASP A 138 11.81 -3.30 15.26
N PHE A 139 10.63 -3.64 15.77
CA PHE A 139 9.38 -2.96 15.39
C PHE A 139 9.38 -1.45 15.69
N THR A 140 10.09 -1.00 16.72
CA THR A 140 10.18 0.43 17.07
C THR A 140 10.94 1.19 15.99
N SER A 141 12.08 0.64 15.55
CA SER A 141 12.90 1.21 14.48
C SER A 141 12.14 1.27 13.14
N LEU A 142 11.37 0.23 12.83
CA LEU A 142 10.52 0.15 11.64
C LEU A 142 9.38 1.19 11.68
N ALA A 143 8.69 1.31 12.81
CA ALA A 143 7.63 2.30 13.02
C ALA A 143 8.17 3.73 12.91
N ALA A 144 9.33 4.00 13.50
CA ALA A 144 10.00 5.30 13.45
C ALA A 144 10.45 5.66 12.02
N ALA A 145 11.00 4.70 11.28
CA ALA A 145 11.40 4.88 9.89
C ALA A 145 10.22 5.25 8.99
N LYS A 146 9.11 4.49 9.07
CA LYS A 146 7.87 4.81 8.35
C LYS A 146 7.34 6.18 8.75
N SER A 147 7.25 6.46 10.05
CA SER A 147 6.77 7.75 10.56
C SER A 147 7.63 8.91 10.05
N HIS A 148 8.95 8.76 9.99
CA HIS A 148 9.87 9.77 9.49
C HIS A 148 9.61 10.08 8.01
N THR A 149 9.57 9.07 7.15
CA THR A 149 9.29 9.25 5.73
C THR A 149 7.91 9.86 5.51
N MET A 150 6.92 9.43 6.29
CA MET A 150 5.57 9.96 6.22
C MET A 150 5.38 11.29 6.94
N ALA A 151 6.42 11.89 7.57
CA ALA A 151 6.33 13.13 8.37
C ALA A 151 6.41 14.43 7.57
N LYS A 152 6.88 14.43 6.32
CA LYS A 152 6.84 15.60 5.44
C LYS A 152 6.64 15.21 3.97
N ALA A 153 6.05 16.11 3.18
CA ALA A 153 5.82 15.85 1.75
C ALA A 153 7.15 15.71 1.01
N GLU A 154 8.14 16.53 1.37
CA GLU A 154 9.49 16.50 0.80
C GLU A 154 10.19 15.18 1.10
N ARG A 155 10.01 14.63 2.31
CA ARG A 155 10.53 13.32 2.69
C ARG A 155 9.87 12.20 1.89
N PHE A 156 8.54 12.22 1.81
CA PHE A 156 7.83 11.23 0.99
C PHE A 156 8.23 11.31 -0.50
N GLN A 157 8.46 12.51 -1.02
CA GLN A 157 8.98 12.72 -2.37
C GLN A 157 10.37 12.09 -2.54
N GLU A 158 11.34 12.50 -1.71
CA GLU A 158 12.73 12.06 -1.79
C GLU A 158 12.89 10.56 -1.55
N ASP A 159 12.21 10.03 -0.53
CA ASP A 159 12.42 8.66 -0.07
C ASP A 159 11.60 7.64 -0.86
N VAL A 160 10.47 8.02 -1.46
CA VAL A 160 9.57 7.07 -2.13
C VAL A 160 9.35 7.42 -3.58
N LEU A 161 8.86 8.63 -3.87
CA LEU A 161 8.45 8.98 -5.23
C LEU A 161 9.64 9.07 -6.18
N ASP A 162 10.79 9.53 -5.69
CA ASP A 162 12.01 9.65 -6.49
C ASP A 162 12.61 8.29 -6.88
N GLU A 163 12.35 7.23 -6.11
CA GLU A 163 12.80 5.84 -6.36
C GLU A 163 11.96 5.08 -7.40
N LEU A 164 10.80 5.62 -7.77
CA LEU A 164 9.90 4.98 -8.73
C LEU A 164 10.56 4.83 -10.12
N PRO A 165 10.40 3.68 -10.78
CA PRO A 165 10.87 3.50 -12.15
C PRO A 165 10.01 4.31 -13.13
N PRO A 166 10.52 4.59 -14.35
CA PRO A 166 9.85 5.47 -15.32
C PRO A 166 8.38 5.13 -15.57
N TYR A 167 8.02 3.85 -15.67
CA TYR A 167 6.64 3.40 -15.90
C TYR A 167 5.66 3.92 -14.83
N PHE A 168 6.08 3.96 -13.57
CA PHE A 168 5.25 4.31 -12.42
C PHE A 168 5.38 5.76 -11.96
N LYS A 169 6.29 6.56 -12.54
CA LYS A 169 6.42 7.99 -12.20
C LYS A 169 5.12 8.76 -12.35
N GLU A 170 4.29 8.43 -13.34
CA GLU A 170 2.98 9.03 -13.54
C GLU A 170 1.99 8.79 -12.38
N LEU A 171 2.23 7.80 -11.51
CA LEU A 171 1.41 7.58 -10.31
C LEU A 171 1.81 8.46 -9.12
N SER A 172 2.86 9.28 -9.23
CA SER A 172 3.31 10.15 -8.14
C SER A 172 2.19 11.05 -7.59
N PRO A 173 1.34 11.70 -8.42
CA PRO A 173 0.20 12.49 -7.91
C PRO A 173 -0.85 11.65 -7.16
N CYS A 174 -1.07 10.40 -7.60
CA CYS A 174 -1.95 9.45 -6.92
C CYS A 174 -1.41 9.10 -5.54
N LEU A 175 -0.14 8.71 -5.47
CA LEU A 175 0.54 8.34 -4.23
C LEU A 175 0.61 9.52 -3.25
N MET A 176 0.90 10.72 -3.74
CA MET A 176 0.88 11.94 -2.93
C MET A 176 -0.51 12.26 -2.39
N SER A 177 -1.57 12.06 -3.19
CA SER A 177 -2.95 12.25 -2.74
C SER A 177 -3.35 11.25 -1.66
N LEU A 178 -2.98 9.96 -1.82
CA LEU A 178 -3.20 8.94 -0.81
C LEU A 178 -2.40 9.23 0.47
N TRP A 179 -1.14 9.63 0.34
CA TRP A 179 -0.29 10.06 1.46
C TRP A 179 -0.93 11.21 2.24
N ARG A 180 -1.43 12.25 1.55
CA ARG A 180 -2.14 13.35 2.21
C ARG A 180 -3.37 12.86 2.98
N ALA A 181 -4.17 12.00 2.35
CA ALA A 181 -5.39 11.47 2.95
C ALA A 181 -5.11 10.59 4.18
N LEU A 182 -4.02 9.81 4.16
CA LEU A 182 -3.61 8.93 5.26
C LEU A 182 -2.97 9.68 6.43
N PHE A 183 -2.08 10.62 6.14
CA PHE A 183 -1.16 11.15 7.15
C PHE A 183 -1.31 12.64 7.44
N ARG A 184 -2.09 13.38 6.63
CA ARG A 184 -2.23 14.86 6.75
C ARG A 184 -3.64 15.39 6.84
N SER A 185 -4.62 14.52 6.71
CA SER A 185 -6.02 14.87 6.89
C SER A 185 -6.34 14.98 8.39
N ASP A 186 -7.14 15.99 8.76
CA ASP A 186 -7.75 16.08 10.09
C ASP A 186 -8.86 15.01 10.26
N GLU A 187 -9.46 14.59 9.15
CA GLU A 187 -10.40 13.47 9.11
C GLU A 187 -9.65 12.14 8.96
N ALA A 188 -10.06 11.13 9.73
CA ALA A 188 -9.51 9.79 9.60
C ALA A 188 -9.78 9.22 8.19
N ILE A 189 -8.79 8.52 7.63
CA ILE A 189 -8.95 7.83 6.35
C ILE A 189 -10.14 6.85 6.40
N THR A 190 -10.90 6.80 5.32
CA THR A 190 -11.98 5.82 5.12
C THR A 190 -11.79 5.08 3.80
N HIS A 191 -12.42 3.91 3.65
CA HIS A 191 -12.40 3.15 2.38
C HIS A 191 -12.96 3.97 1.22
N ASN A 192 -13.94 4.85 1.47
CA ASN A 192 -14.52 5.73 0.47
C ASN A 192 -13.51 6.77 -0.01
N ILE A 193 -12.80 7.43 0.91
CA ILE A 193 -11.75 8.42 0.58
C ILE A 193 -10.64 7.72 -0.20
N PHE A 194 -10.13 6.59 0.30
CA PHE A 194 -9.08 5.81 -0.37
C PHE A 194 -9.49 5.44 -1.80
N THR A 195 -10.68 4.85 -1.95
CA THR A 195 -11.21 4.46 -3.27
C THR A 195 -11.39 5.66 -4.21
N ALA A 196 -11.89 6.80 -3.70
CA ALA A 196 -12.10 8.00 -4.49
C ALA A 196 -10.79 8.55 -5.06
N VAL A 197 -9.72 8.58 -4.24
CA VAL A 197 -8.38 8.99 -4.70
C VAL A 197 -7.86 8.04 -5.78
N SER A 198 -7.93 6.72 -5.55
CA SER A 198 -7.47 5.73 -6.53
C SER A 198 -8.22 5.82 -7.87
N ARG A 199 -9.53 6.10 -7.84
CA ARG A 199 -10.37 6.22 -9.05
C ARG A 199 -10.27 7.58 -9.74
N GLY A 200 -10.08 8.67 -9.01
CA GLY A 200 -9.97 10.02 -9.58
C GLY A 200 -8.81 10.15 -10.57
N GLN A 201 -7.72 9.41 -10.32
CA GLN A 201 -6.55 9.35 -11.20
C GLN A 201 -6.84 8.60 -12.51
N GLN A 202 -7.76 7.63 -12.51
CA GLN A 202 -8.15 6.92 -13.74
C GLN A 202 -8.89 7.83 -14.74
N GLN A 203 -9.59 8.87 -14.25
CA GLN A 203 -10.38 9.79 -15.07
C GLN A 203 -9.51 10.88 -15.72
N GLN A 204 -8.44 11.33 -15.05
CA GLN A 204 -7.51 12.33 -15.61
C GLN A 204 -6.75 11.80 -16.85
N HIS A 205 -6.51 10.50 -16.95
CA HIS A 205 -5.85 9.89 -18.12
C HIS A 205 -6.80 9.61 -19.29
N ALA A 206 -8.10 9.45 -19.05
CA ALA A 206 -9.08 9.24 -20.13
C ALA A 206 -9.40 10.53 -20.91
N ALA A 207 -9.13 11.70 -20.33
CA ALA A 207 -9.33 13.00 -20.97
C ALA A 207 -8.09 13.54 -21.73
N ALA A 208 -6.96 12.83 -21.63
CA ALA A 208 -5.70 13.20 -22.28
C ALA A 208 -5.28 12.22 -23.40
N SER A 209 -6.18 11.31 -23.80
CA SER A 209 -5.99 10.32 -24.88
C SER A 209 -6.80 10.68 -26.11
#